data_AF-A0A1H4ATY7-F1
#
_entry.id   AF-A0A1H4ATY7-F1
#
_cell.length_a   1.000
_cell.length_b   1.000
_cell.length_c   1.000
_cell.angle_alpha   90.00
_cell.angle_beta   90.00
_cell.angle_gamma   90.00
#
_symmetry.space_group_name_H-M   'P 1'
#
loop_
_entity.id
_entity.type
_entity.pdbx_description
1 polymer ?
#
loop_
_entity_poly.entity_id
_entity_poly.type
_entity_poly.pdbx_seq_one_letter_code
_entity_poly.pdbx_strand_id
1 'polypeptide(L)'
;MYRNIIRVVAVLFAAFAAAMALPGFYRMVPASWHGDYKKIVYSEVLGDFIISKSIYSNDPSDRSGIRYEIRDSKGNAYTPEQADTLAVLENASQLIYEGRLPETVCGVAVTPERVSAHDYTVYFGDGGGRDYGLLDLKDKLSYVSNDYRTQDLFRFGRGGIEFLDAPSNRVDTAKTAAFRRALAGAGFVSPASGTWTPADRTDAETLGYFMTDSRGGLFRMGMCGGEPEVERIALPEGCVVRNLSFADRPEFLAMMLTEKGEVYRMGRDYTFRRLPLPDTRAMRVAMHGMLLFNKFVYAYHDHTTCYVTDVDYRMIDSCTVGNRTYEQTAKYKAQQVVFPFTVRLTPWHGLRFTWSDGFLWLLVSVCLTGIMAAIKRRRRESLHDPFVLVDLVIVALFGIYGFLGVLVMPGLGNPNVN
;
A
#
# COMPACT_ATOMS: atom_id res chain seq x y z
N MET A 1 6.54 -0.81 -48.35
CA MET A 1 7.50 -0.60 -47.24
C MET A 1 6.83 -0.01 -45.99
N TYR A 2 6.25 1.20 -46.06
CA TYR A 2 5.60 1.87 -44.90
C TYR A 2 4.51 1.04 -44.21
N ARG A 3 3.64 0.36 -44.98
CA ARG A 3 2.61 -0.55 -44.45
C ARG A 3 3.17 -1.72 -43.63
N ASN A 4 4.33 -2.26 -44.02
CA ASN A 4 4.95 -3.38 -43.31
C ASN A 4 5.65 -2.89 -42.04
N ILE A 5 6.22 -1.68 -42.05
CA ILE A 5 6.79 -1.03 -40.86
C ILE A 5 5.69 -0.76 -39.84
N ILE A 6 4.54 -0.20 -40.26
CA ILE A 6 3.38 0.01 -39.39
C ILE A 6 2.92 -1.33 -38.78
N ARG A 7 2.89 -2.41 -39.57
CA ARG A 7 2.54 -3.74 -39.05
C ARG A 7 3.52 -4.20 -37.96
N VAL A 8 4.82 -4.10 -38.20
CA VAL A 8 5.84 -4.50 -37.22
C VAL A 8 5.67 -3.72 -35.92
N VAL A 9 5.45 -2.40 -36.00
CA VAL A 9 5.17 -1.56 -34.83
C VAL A 9 3.89 -2.02 -34.11
N ALA A 10 2.84 -2.32 -34.86
CA ALA A 10 1.58 -2.77 -34.29
C ALA A 10 1.69 -4.17 -33.63
N VAL A 11 2.47 -5.08 -34.21
CA VAL A 11 2.80 -6.39 -33.61
C VAL A 11 3.57 -6.22 -32.30
N LEU A 12 4.57 -5.34 -32.27
CA LEU A 12 5.34 -5.05 -31.05
C LEU A 12 4.44 -4.43 -29.97
N PHE A 13 3.53 -3.53 -30.35
CA PHE A 13 2.56 -2.95 -29.44
C PHE A 13 1.59 -4.01 -28.89
N ALA A 14 1.10 -4.91 -29.74
CA ALA A 14 0.25 -6.03 -29.33
C ALA A 14 0.98 -6.98 -28.37
N ALA A 15 2.26 -7.30 -28.65
CA ALA A 15 3.08 -8.11 -27.76
C ALA A 15 3.31 -7.40 -26.41
N PHE A 16 3.55 -6.10 -26.41
CA PHE A 16 3.69 -5.31 -25.19
C PHE A 16 2.40 -5.29 -24.36
N ALA A 17 1.25 -5.03 -25.00
CA ALA A 17 -0.05 -5.08 -24.35
C ALA A 17 -0.35 -6.48 -23.77
N ALA A 18 -0.03 -7.54 -24.51
CA ALA A 18 -0.15 -8.91 -24.05
C ALA A 18 0.76 -9.21 -22.84
N ALA A 19 1.99 -8.67 -22.82
CA ALA A 19 2.92 -8.82 -21.70
C ALA A 19 2.46 -8.10 -20.42
N MET A 20 1.65 -7.04 -20.56
CA MET A 20 1.01 -6.37 -19.42
C MET A 20 -0.22 -7.12 -18.92
N ALA A 21 -1.04 -7.68 -19.83
CA ALA A 21 -2.34 -8.24 -19.49
C ALA A 21 -2.32 -9.75 -19.17
N LEU A 22 -1.69 -10.58 -20.00
CA LEU A 22 -1.80 -12.04 -19.93
C LEU A 22 -1.26 -12.64 -18.62
N PRO A 23 -0.11 -12.21 -18.07
CA PRO A 23 0.32 -12.70 -16.76
C PRO A 23 -0.69 -12.37 -15.65
N GLY A 24 -1.34 -11.22 -15.73
CA GLY A 24 -2.41 -10.82 -14.81
C GLY A 24 -3.61 -11.77 -14.89
N PHE A 25 -4.10 -12.02 -16.11
CA PHE A 25 -5.20 -12.98 -16.32
C PHE A 25 -4.83 -14.39 -15.89
N TYR A 26 -3.61 -14.86 -16.20
CA TYR A 26 -3.13 -16.17 -15.76
C TYR A 26 -3.20 -16.30 -14.24
N ARG A 27 -2.82 -15.25 -13.50
CA ARG A 27 -2.94 -15.23 -12.02
C ARG A 27 -4.38 -15.29 -11.55
N MET A 28 -5.31 -14.66 -12.25
CA MET A 28 -6.74 -14.68 -11.92
C MET A 28 -7.42 -16.03 -12.17
N VAL A 29 -6.88 -16.89 -13.06
CA VAL A 29 -7.47 -18.23 -13.31
C VAL A 29 -7.49 -19.05 -12.01
N PRO A 30 -8.65 -19.49 -11.49
CA PRO A 30 -8.79 -20.09 -10.15
C PRO A 30 -8.06 -21.41 -9.89
N ALA A 31 -7.32 -21.94 -10.87
CA ALA A 31 -6.60 -23.20 -10.72
C ALA A 31 -5.50 -23.05 -9.65
N SER A 32 -5.75 -23.58 -8.45
CA SER A 32 -4.80 -23.94 -7.38
C SER A 32 -4.16 -22.83 -6.52
N TRP A 33 -4.41 -21.55 -6.75
CA TRP A 33 -3.97 -20.49 -5.85
C TRP A 33 -5.16 -19.79 -5.23
N HIS A 34 -5.58 -20.32 -4.09
CA HIS A 34 -6.26 -19.51 -3.10
C HIS A 34 -5.17 -19.08 -2.12
N GLY A 35 -5.01 -17.78 -1.89
CA GLY A 35 -3.98 -17.27 -0.99
C GLY A 35 -4.04 -18.01 0.34
N ASP A 36 -2.88 -18.32 0.93
CA ASP A 36 -2.76 -18.92 2.26
C ASP A 36 -3.10 -17.85 3.31
N TYR A 37 -4.34 -17.38 3.27
CA TYR A 37 -4.83 -16.31 4.14
C TYR A 37 -4.93 -16.84 5.56
N LYS A 38 -4.19 -16.19 6.45
CA LYS A 38 -4.19 -16.47 7.88
C LYS A 38 -4.57 -15.20 8.62
N LYS A 39 -5.61 -15.29 9.43
CA LYS A 39 -5.98 -14.25 10.38
C LYS A 39 -5.28 -14.55 11.70
N ILE A 40 -4.52 -13.59 12.22
CA ILE A 40 -3.89 -13.66 13.54
C ILE A 40 -4.69 -12.77 14.49
N VAL A 41 -5.19 -13.38 15.57
CA VAL A 41 -6.01 -12.76 16.60
C VAL A 41 -5.33 -13.00 17.94
N TYR A 42 -5.32 -11.98 18.81
CA TYR A 42 -4.90 -12.17 20.19
C TYR A 42 -6.15 -12.39 21.04
N SER A 43 -6.17 -13.46 21.83
CA SER A 43 -7.24 -13.77 22.76
C SER A 43 -6.89 -13.20 24.13
N GLU A 44 -7.62 -12.19 24.57
CA GLU A 44 -7.52 -11.64 25.91
C GLU A 44 -7.91 -12.65 26.99
N VAL A 45 -8.75 -13.64 26.66
CA VAL A 45 -9.20 -14.70 27.56
C VAL A 45 -8.11 -15.76 27.77
N LEU A 46 -7.42 -16.17 26.70
CA LEU A 46 -6.35 -17.17 26.79
C LEU A 46 -4.98 -16.56 27.16
N GLY A 47 -4.80 -15.26 26.88
CA GLY A 47 -3.49 -14.63 26.91
C GLY A 47 -2.56 -15.18 25.81
N ASP A 48 -3.12 -15.61 24.68
CA ASP A 48 -2.42 -16.31 23.59
C ASP A 48 -3.04 -15.96 22.23
N PHE A 49 -2.34 -16.28 21.14
CA PHE A 49 -2.80 -16.04 19.78
C PHE A 49 -3.65 -17.19 19.25
N ILE A 50 -4.75 -16.83 18.59
CA ILE A 50 -5.58 -17.71 17.77
C ILE A 50 -5.30 -17.40 16.30
N ILE A 51 -4.95 -18.44 15.54
CA ILE A 51 -4.62 -18.38 14.13
C ILE A 51 -5.71 -19.11 13.35
N SER A 52 -6.43 -18.38 12.51
CA SER A 52 -7.45 -18.92 11.61
C SER A 52 -6.89 -19.01 10.19
N LYS A 53 -6.80 -20.23 9.67
CA LYS A 53 -6.33 -20.52 8.31
C LYS A 53 -7.49 -20.92 7.41
N SER A 54 -7.64 -20.23 6.27
CA SER A 54 -8.62 -20.61 5.25
C SER A 54 -8.13 -21.82 4.45
N ILE A 55 -8.91 -22.90 4.47
CA ILE A 55 -8.70 -24.12 3.71
C ILE A 55 -9.78 -24.18 2.63
N TYR A 56 -9.38 -24.01 1.39
CA TYR A 56 -10.30 -24.07 0.26
C TYR A 56 -10.59 -25.53 -0.08
N SER A 57 -11.88 -25.87 -0.09
CA SER A 57 -12.34 -27.21 -0.41
C SER A 57 -12.48 -27.35 -1.93
N ASN A 58 -11.96 -28.46 -2.48
CA ASN A 58 -12.21 -28.86 -3.86
C ASN A 58 -13.45 -29.76 -3.98
N ASP A 59 -14.19 -29.97 -2.89
CA ASP A 59 -15.39 -30.78 -2.85
C ASP A 59 -16.58 -30.01 -3.45
N PRO A 60 -17.17 -30.47 -4.57
CA PRO A 60 -18.32 -29.81 -5.20
C PRO A 60 -19.58 -29.73 -4.32
N SER A 61 -19.64 -30.54 -3.24
CA SER A 61 -20.76 -30.54 -2.29
C SER A 61 -20.63 -29.48 -1.19
N ASP A 62 -19.43 -28.91 -0.99
CA ASP A 62 -19.19 -27.85 -0.02
C ASP A 62 -19.61 -26.49 -0.61
N ARG A 63 -20.86 -26.09 -0.35
CA ARG A 63 -21.44 -24.84 -0.88
C ARG A 63 -20.67 -23.58 -0.47
N SER A 64 -19.89 -23.63 0.61
CA SER A 64 -19.07 -22.51 1.08
C SER A 64 -17.74 -22.41 0.34
N GLY A 65 -17.21 -23.55 -0.16
CA GLY A 65 -15.90 -23.66 -0.78
C GLY A 65 -14.70 -23.38 0.16
N ILE A 66 -14.93 -23.01 1.42
CA ILE A 66 -13.90 -22.56 2.38
C ILE A 66 -14.22 -23.10 3.77
N ARG A 67 -13.30 -23.89 4.33
CA ARG A 67 -13.30 -24.28 5.74
C ARG A 67 -12.21 -23.50 6.48
N TYR A 68 -12.42 -23.25 7.77
CA TYR A 68 -11.41 -22.62 8.61
C TYR A 68 -10.81 -23.64 9.56
N GLU A 69 -9.48 -23.72 9.59
CA GLU A 69 -8.76 -24.37 10.67
C GLU A 69 -8.34 -23.28 11.65
N ILE A 70 -8.92 -23.30 12.85
CA ILE A 70 -8.68 -22.32 13.91
C ILE A 70 -7.94 -23.01 15.04
N ARG A 71 -6.73 -22.54 15.35
CA ARG A 71 -5.91 -23.09 16.43
C ARG A 71 -5.22 -22.02 17.26
N ASP A 72 -4.97 -22.31 18.53
CA ASP A 72 -4.05 -21.51 19.34
C ASP A 72 -2.57 -21.86 19.07
N SER A 73 -1.65 -21.17 19.74
CA SER A 73 -0.20 -21.45 19.64
C SER A 73 0.19 -22.85 20.15
N LYS A 74 -0.64 -23.46 21.01
CA LYS A 74 -0.44 -24.79 21.61
C LYS A 74 -1.01 -25.91 20.75
N GLY A 75 -1.72 -25.58 19.68
CA GLY A 75 -2.32 -26.51 18.74
C GLY A 75 -3.73 -26.98 19.09
N ASN A 76 -4.36 -26.42 20.13
CA ASN A 76 -5.76 -26.68 20.45
C ASN A 76 -6.65 -26.13 19.33
N ALA A 77 -7.65 -26.90 18.92
CA ALA A 77 -8.56 -26.53 17.84
C ALA A 77 -9.86 -25.95 18.38
N TYR A 78 -10.39 -24.94 17.69
CA TYR A 78 -11.61 -24.25 18.06
C TYR A 78 -12.61 -24.20 16.91
N THR A 79 -13.91 -24.16 17.23
CA THR A 79 -14.93 -23.76 16.28
C THR A 79 -14.94 -22.24 16.11
N PRO A 80 -15.51 -21.69 15.02
CA PRO A 80 -15.67 -20.25 14.86
C PRO A 80 -16.37 -19.60 16.05
N GLU A 81 -17.42 -20.23 16.58
CA GLU A 81 -18.20 -19.71 17.72
C GLU A 81 -17.38 -19.69 19.01
N GLN A 82 -16.48 -20.66 19.20
CA GLN A 82 -15.54 -20.66 20.32
C GLN A 82 -14.48 -19.58 20.14
N ALA A 83 -13.99 -19.35 18.92
CA ALA A 83 -13.04 -18.28 18.66
C ALA A 83 -13.63 -16.90 18.97
N ASP A 84 -14.92 -16.69 18.67
CA ASP A 84 -15.63 -15.44 18.97
C ASP A 84 -15.70 -15.17 20.48
N THR A 85 -15.91 -16.20 21.31
CA THR A 85 -15.95 -16.03 22.76
C THR A 85 -14.57 -15.89 23.40
N LEU A 86 -13.52 -16.37 22.74
CA LEU A 86 -12.14 -16.27 23.22
C LEU A 86 -11.47 -14.94 22.81
N ALA A 87 -11.85 -14.36 21.68
CA ALA A 87 -11.35 -13.09 21.18
C ALA A 87 -12.49 -12.09 21.05
N VAL A 88 -13.05 -11.70 22.20
CA VAL A 88 -14.26 -10.89 22.30
C VAL A 88 -14.03 -9.52 21.69
N LEU A 89 -12.92 -8.86 22.00
CA LEU A 89 -12.64 -7.50 21.53
C LEU A 89 -12.45 -7.43 20.01
N GLU A 90 -11.86 -8.46 19.41
CA GLU A 90 -11.69 -8.54 17.95
C GLU A 90 -12.99 -8.79 17.20
N ASN A 91 -13.92 -9.47 17.84
CA ASN A 91 -15.22 -9.80 17.26
C ASN A 91 -16.35 -8.94 17.85
N ALA A 92 -16.01 -7.86 18.57
CA ALA A 92 -16.97 -7.11 19.37
C ALA A 92 -18.11 -6.54 18.54
N SER A 93 -17.82 -5.99 17.35
CA SER A 93 -18.85 -5.50 16.43
C SER A 93 -19.89 -6.57 16.08
N GLN A 94 -19.44 -7.81 15.84
CA GLN A 94 -20.32 -8.95 15.56
C GLN A 94 -21.09 -9.37 16.81
N LEU A 95 -20.43 -9.46 17.96
CA LEU A 95 -21.06 -9.85 19.22
C LEU A 95 -22.09 -8.81 19.70
N ILE A 96 -21.85 -7.52 19.46
CA ILE A 96 -22.82 -6.44 19.71
C ILE A 96 -24.05 -6.63 18.84
N TYR A 97 -23.85 -6.85 17.53
CA TYR A 97 -24.94 -7.06 16.58
C TYR A 97 -25.79 -8.27 16.95
N GLU A 98 -25.18 -9.35 17.41
CA GLU A 98 -25.87 -10.58 17.84
C GLU A 98 -26.45 -10.50 19.26
N GLY A 99 -26.22 -9.43 20.01
CA GLY A 99 -26.64 -9.32 21.42
C GLY A 99 -25.92 -10.32 22.34
N ARG A 100 -24.70 -10.73 21.96
CA ARG A 100 -23.87 -11.74 22.65
C ARG A 100 -22.61 -11.14 23.27
N LEU A 101 -22.44 -9.82 23.27
CA LEU A 101 -21.33 -9.16 23.94
C LEU A 101 -21.40 -9.47 25.46
N PRO A 102 -20.36 -10.06 26.06
CA PRO A 102 -20.35 -10.31 27.50
C PRO A 102 -20.26 -9.01 28.29
N GLU A 103 -20.88 -8.97 29.47
CA GLU A 103 -20.85 -7.79 30.34
C GLU A 103 -19.42 -7.45 30.84
N THR A 104 -18.58 -8.48 30.98
CA THR A 104 -17.18 -8.34 31.42
C THR A 104 -16.24 -9.25 30.65
N VAL A 105 -15.01 -8.78 30.43
CA VAL A 105 -13.89 -9.56 29.88
C VAL A 105 -12.66 -9.25 30.72
N CYS A 106 -11.99 -10.30 31.23
CA CYS A 106 -10.81 -10.18 32.11
C CYS A 106 -11.01 -9.21 33.29
N GLY A 107 -12.22 -9.20 33.87
CA GLY A 107 -12.59 -8.33 35.00
C GLY A 107 -12.89 -6.87 34.64
N VAL A 108 -12.85 -6.51 33.35
CA VAL A 108 -13.17 -5.16 32.86
C VAL A 108 -14.56 -5.17 32.24
N ALA A 109 -15.39 -4.20 32.59
CA ALA A 109 -16.72 -4.07 32.01
C ALA A 109 -16.64 -3.70 30.51
N VAL A 110 -17.37 -4.45 29.69
CA VAL A 110 -17.38 -4.35 28.23
C VAL A 110 -18.79 -3.97 27.79
N THR A 111 -19.02 -2.67 27.59
CA THR A 111 -20.27 -2.17 27.00
C THR A 111 -20.02 -1.80 25.53
N PRO A 112 -21.05 -1.81 24.67
CA PRO A 112 -20.90 -1.41 23.26
C PRO A 112 -20.23 -0.05 23.10
N GLU A 113 -20.60 0.94 23.92
CA GLU A 113 -20.05 2.29 23.88
C GLU A 113 -18.56 2.30 24.22
N ARG A 114 -18.16 1.53 25.25
CA ARG A 114 -16.76 1.42 25.65
C ARG A 114 -15.93 0.72 24.58
N VAL A 115 -16.43 -0.34 23.98
CA VAL A 115 -15.68 -1.03 22.92
C VAL A 115 -15.54 -0.13 21.70
N SER A 116 -16.62 0.46 21.21
CA SER A 116 -16.57 1.36 20.06
C SER A 116 -15.69 2.59 20.28
N ALA A 117 -15.60 3.12 21.50
CA ALA A 117 -14.69 4.23 21.83
C ALA A 117 -13.21 3.85 21.69
N HIS A 118 -12.87 2.57 21.86
CA HIS A 118 -11.50 2.06 21.85
C HIS A 118 -11.17 1.22 20.61
N ASP A 119 -12.13 0.84 19.78
CA ASP A 119 -11.95 0.13 18.52
C ASP A 119 -11.60 1.12 17.40
N TYR A 120 -10.32 1.19 17.05
CA TYR A 120 -9.84 2.06 15.98
C TYR A 120 -8.63 1.47 15.28
N THR A 121 -8.40 1.88 14.03
CA THR A 121 -7.22 1.47 13.26
C THR A 121 -6.39 2.68 12.85
N VAL A 122 -5.09 2.66 13.16
CA VAL A 122 -4.12 3.65 12.70
C VAL A 122 -3.12 2.95 11.78
N TYR A 123 -2.94 3.49 10.58
CA TYR A 123 -1.88 3.04 9.68
C TYR A 123 -0.68 3.96 9.78
N PHE A 124 0.50 3.40 9.96
CA PHE A 124 1.75 4.15 10.03
C PHE A 124 2.90 3.39 9.38
N GLY A 125 4.09 3.97 9.35
CA GLY A 125 5.28 3.41 8.70
C GLY A 125 5.70 4.23 7.50
N ASP A 126 6.39 3.60 6.55
CA ASP A 126 6.90 4.24 5.34
C ASP A 126 5.83 4.19 4.25
N GLY A 127 5.14 5.30 4.04
CA GLY A 127 3.95 5.34 3.19
C GLY A 127 3.54 6.75 2.82
N GLY A 128 4.54 7.60 2.51
CA GLY A 128 4.30 8.99 2.12
C GLY A 128 3.27 9.09 1.00
N GLY A 129 2.31 9.99 1.18
CA GLY A 129 1.45 10.43 0.09
C GLY A 129 2.29 11.01 -1.05
N ARG A 130 1.72 11.06 -2.25
CA ARG A 130 2.37 11.76 -3.36
C ARG A 130 2.49 13.24 -3.00
N ASP A 131 3.71 13.77 -3.00
CA ASP A 131 3.92 15.21 -2.98
C ASP A 131 3.61 15.76 -4.38
N TYR A 132 2.50 16.47 -4.49
CA TYR A 132 2.08 17.11 -5.74
C TYR A 132 2.72 18.50 -5.92
N GLY A 133 3.53 18.96 -4.95
CA GLY A 133 4.23 20.25 -4.99
C GLY A 133 3.31 21.47 -4.82
N LEU A 134 2.04 21.25 -4.48
CA LEU A 134 1.05 22.28 -4.20
C LEU A 134 0.12 21.79 -3.09
N LEU A 135 -0.05 22.60 -2.06
CA LEU A 135 -0.76 22.29 -0.83
C LEU A 135 -1.77 23.41 -0.54
N ASP A 136 -2.88 23.10 0.13
CA ASP A 136 -3.82 24.10 0.63
C ASP A 136 -3.60 24.31 2.13
N LEU A 137 -3.55 25.55 2.59
CA LEU A 137 -3.57 25.89 4.02
C LEU A 137 -4.94 26.46 4.38
N LYS A 138 -5.55 25.92 5.43
CA LYS A 138 -6.85 26.40 5.90
C LYS A 138 -6.69 27.32 7.07
N ASP A 139 -7.51 28.37 7.11
CA ASP A 139 -7.63 29.21 8.30
C ASP A 139 -8.40 28.46 9.38
N LYS A 140 -7.90 28.51 10.61
CA LYS A 140 -8.56 27.99 11.80
C LYS A 140 -9.96 28.58 12.00
N LEU A 141 -10.21 29.81 11.55
CA LEU A 141 -11.55 30.42 11.60
C LEU A 141 -12.54 29.81 10.60
N SER A 142 -12.06 29.10 9.56
CA SER A 142 -12.93 28.35 8.64
C SER A 142 -13.65 27.19 9.34
N TYR A 143 -13.02 26.59 10.35
CA TYR A 143 -13.65 25.58 11.20
C TYR A 143 -14.86 26.14 11.94
N VAL A 144 -14.71 27.33 12.54
CA VAL A 144 -15.75 27.98 13.36
C VAL A 144 -16.91 28.49 12.50
N SER A 145 -16.61 28.97 11.29
CA SER A 145 -17.60 29.57 10.39
C SER A 145 -18.31 28.57 9.46
N ASN A 146 -17.82 27.34 9.35
CA ASN A 146 -18.24 26.33 8.38
C ASN A 146 -18.20 26.80 6.90
N ASP A 147 -17.45 27.88 6.62
CA ASP A 147 -17.17 28.40 5.28
C ASP A 147 -15.83 27.83 4.82
N TYR A 148 -15.88 26.92 3.85
CA TYR A 148 -14.71 26.16 3.41
C TYR A 148 -13.89 26.97 2.39
N ARG A 149 -13.00 27.83 2.90
CA ARG A 149 -12.14 28.69 2.06
C ARG A 149 -10.84 27.99 1.69
N THR A 150 -10.76 27.49 0.46
CA THR A 150 -9.57 26.83 -0.12
C THR A 150 -8.69 27.77 -0.94
N GLN A 151 -8.75 29.07 -0.66
CA GLN A 151 -8.08 30.09 -1.49
C GLN A 151 -6.56 30.11 -1.28
N ASP A 152 -6.09 29.62 -0.13
CA ASP A 152 -4.70 29.71 0.28
C ASP A 152 -3.91 28.48 -0.15
N LEU A 153 -3.48 28.52 -1.41
CA LEU A 153 -2.58 27.52 -1.97
C LEU A 153 -1.14 27.92 -1.73
N PHE A 154 -0.30 26.99 -1.31
CA PHE A 154 1.12 27.22 -1.10
C PHE A 154 1.99 26.07 -1.60
N ARG A 155 3.27 26.36 -1.80
CA ARG A 155 4.29 25.38 -2.16
C ARG A 155 5.61 25.70 -1.47
N PHE A 156 6.50 24.72 -1.41
CA PHE A 156 7.88 24.93 -1.00
C PHE A 156 8.79 25.03 -2.23
N GLY A 157 9.34 26.22 -2.47
CA GLY A 157 10.40 26.44 -3.45
C GLY A 157 11.78 26.39 -2.80
N ARG A 158 12.83 26.58 -3.62
CA ARG A 158 14.21 26.69 -3.12
C ARG A 158 14.40 27.87 -2.14
N GLY A 159 13.61 28.93 -2.30
CA GLY A 159 13.61 30.11 -1.42
C GLY A 159 12.68 30.00 -0.21
N GLY A 160 12.13 28.82 0.07
CA GLY A 160 11.16 28.59 1.14
C GLY A 160 9.72 28.61 0.66
N ILE A 161 8.80 28.83 1.60
CA ILE A 161 7.35 28.85 1.32
C ILE A 161 6.96 29.98 0.36
N GLU A 162 6.00 29.70 -0.53
CA GLU A 162 5.36 30.65 -1.43
C GLU A 162 3.85 30.39 -1.44
N PHE A 163 3.05 31.44 -1.20
CA PHE A 163 1.60 31.40 -1.38
C PHE A 163 1.24 31.85 -2.79
N LEU A 164 0.25 31.20 -3.40
CA LEU A 164 -0.22 31.45 -4.75
C LEU A 164 -1.65 32.00 -4.71
N ASP A 165 -1.88 33.09 -5.44
CA ASP A 165 -3.21 33.57 -5.76
C ASP A 165 -3.79 32.70 -6.89
N ALA A 166 -4.81 31.89 -6.58
CA ALA A 166 -5.36 30.92 -7.52
C ALA A 166 -5.92 31.54 -8.81
N PRO A 167 -6.65 32.68 -8.79
CA PRO A 167 -7.15 33.32 -10.00
C PRO A 167 -6.05 33.83 -10.94
N SER A 168 -4.99 34.44 -10.42
CA SER A 168 -3.92 35.01 -11.25
C SER A 168 -2.74 34.06 -11.49
N ASN A 169 -2.66 32.95 -10.76
CA ASN A 169 -1.53 32.02 -10.73
C ASN A 169 -0.19 32.74 -10.45
N ARG A 170 -0.23 33.78 -9.62
CA ARG A 170 0.94 34.57 -9.19
C ARG A 170 1.22 34.35 -7.71
N VAL A 171 2.46 34.64 -7.29
CA VAL A 171 2.82 34.60 -5.87
C VAL A 171 2.16 35.77 -5.14
N ASP A 172 1.44 35.48 -4.06
CA ASP A 172 1.01 36.49 -3.08
C ASP A 172 2.24 36.91 -2.26
N THR A 173 2.83 38.03 -2.65
CA THR A 173 4.05 38.55 -2.03
C THR A 173 3.86 38.96 -0.56
N ALA A 174 2.68 39.47 -0.20
CA ALA A 174 2.42 39.95 1.16
C ALA A 174 2.26 38.77 2.13
N LYS A 175 1.42 37.79 1.77
CA LYS A 175 1.23 36.57 2.56
C LYS A 175 2.52 35.73 2.63
N THR A 176 3.21 35.59 1.50
CA THR A 176 4.51 34.91 1.46
C THR A 176 5.52 35.56 2.41
N ALA A 177 5.63 36.89 2.43
CA ALA A 177 6.55 37.58 3.33
C ALA A 177 6.18 37.39 4.82
N ALA A 178 4.89 37.42 5.16
CA ALA A 178 4.42 37.19 6.52
C ALA A 178 4.80 35.80 7.04
N PHE A 179 4.50 34.76 6.26
CA PHE A 179 4.83 33.37 6.62
C PHE A 179 6.33 33.12 6.67
N ARG A 180 7.12 33.66 5.74
CA ARG A 180 8.58 33.57 5.79
C ARG A 180 9.17 34.20 7.06
N ARG A 181 8.64 35.36 7.46
CA ARG A 181 9.07 36.03 8.69
C ARG A 181 8.72 35.22 9.93
N ALA A 182 7.52 34.64 10.00
CA ALA A 182 7.10 33.80 11.13
C ALA A 182 7.95 32.51 11.23
N LEU A 183 8.18 31.82 10.11
CA LEU A 183 9.05 30.64 10.03
C LEU A 183 10.48 30.97 10.48
N ALA A 184 11.06 32.05 9.95
CA ALA A 184 12.39 32.50 10.35
C ALA A 184 12.47 32.87 11.83
N GLY A 185 11.44 33.53 12.37
CA GLY A 185 11.33 33.85 13.80
C GLY A 185 11.29 32.61 14.70
N ALA A 186 10.72 31.50 14.23
CA ALA A 186 10.74 30.21 14.92
C ALA A 186 12.07 29.44 14.73
N GLY A 187 12.98 29.92 13.87
CA GLY A 187 14.28 29.29 13.59
C GLY A 187 14.27 28.26 12.46
N PHE A 188 13.22 28.24 11.62
CA PHE A 188 13.11 27.35 10.46
C PHE A 188 14.16 27.69 9.38
N VAL A 189 14.79 26.66 8.80
CA VAL A 189 15.72 26.81 7.67
C VAL A 189 15.22 26.09 6.42
N SER A 190 14.99 26.88 5.37
CA SER A 190 14.54 26.37 4.07
C SER A 190 15.63 25.57 3.34
N PRO A 191 15.26 24.64 2.44
CA PRO A 191 13.89 24.23 2.09
C PRO A 191 13.28 23.28 3.13
N ALA A 192 11.95 23.11 3.08
CA ALA A 192 11.30 22.01 3.79
C ALA A 192 11.75 20.67 3.20
N SER A 193 11.99 19.67 4.04
CA SER A 193 12.36 18.30 3.63
C SER A 193 11.22 17.29 3.73
N GLY A 194 10.16 17.62 4.47
CA GLY A 194 8.97 16.78 4.63
C GLY A 194 7.80 17.62 5.09
N THR A 195 6.60 17.24 4.65
CA THR A 195 5.34 17.96 4.93
C THR A 195 4.22 16.97 5.15
N TRP A 196 3.50 17.12 6.26
CA TRP A 196 2.39 16.26 6.63
C TRP A 196 1.26 17.11 7.22
N THR A 197 0.03 16.64 7.11
CA THR A 197 -1.15 17.29 7.70
C THR A 197 -2.11 16.20 8.22
N PRO A 198 -2.84 16.45 9.31
CA PRO A 198 -3.92 15.56 9.73
C PRO A 198 -4.91 15.30 8.59
N ALA A 199 -5.43 14.08 8.50
CA ALA A 199 -6.46 13.73 7.52
C ALA A 199 -7.87 14.16 7.98
N ASP A 200 -8.09 14.21 9.31
CA ASP A 200 -9.32 14.73 9.88
C ASP A 200 -9.42 16.25 9.63
N ARG A 201 -10.63 16.69 9.27
CA ARG A 201 -10.89 18.10 8.92
C ARG A 201 -10.62 19.03 10.10
N THR A 202 -11.04 18.65 11.31
CA THR A 202 -10.92 19.49 12.51
C THR A 202 -9.45 19.72 12.82
N ASP A 203 -8.67 18.65 12.90
CA ASP A 203 -7.23 18.76 13.18
C ASP A 203 -6.48 19.47 12.03
N ALA A 204 -6.82 19.20 10.77
CA ALA A 204 -6.19 19.87 9.62
C ALA A 204 -6.43 21.38 9.59
N GLU A 205 -7.65 21.83 9.92
CA GLU A 205 -8.02 23.26 9.96
C GLU A 205 -7.44 23.96 11.18
N THR A 206 -7.38 23.28 12.33
CA THR A 206 -6.94 23.91 13.59
C THR A 206 -5.43 23.87 13.80
N LEU A 207 -4.73 22.85 13.31
CA LEU A 207 -3.29 22.67 13.48
C LEU A 207 -2.48 23.03 12.22
N GLY A 208 -3.08 22.88 11.03
CA GLY A 208 -2.38 23.08 9.76
C GLY A 208 -1.37 21.98 9.46
N TYR A 209 -0.17 22.37 9.04
CA TYR A 209 0.88 21.48 8.54
C TYR A 209 2.01 21.27 9.54
N PHE A 210 2.51 20.05 9.56
CA PHE A 210 3.76 19.68 10.20
C PHE A 210 4.84 19.55 9.13
N MET A 211 6.02 20.10 9.39
CA MET A 211 7.09 20.13 8.41
C MET A 211 8.47 20.02 9.04
N THR A 212 9.37 19.36 8.34
CA THR A 212 10.80 19.38 8.68
C THR A 212 11.54 20.42 7.86
N ASP A 213 12.48 21.10 8.51
CA ASP A 213 13.41 22.02 7.86
C ASP A 213 14.65 21.29 7.33
N SER A 214 15.53 21.97 6.60
CA SER A 214 16.73 21.36 6.02
C SER A 214 17.77 20.88 7.06
N ARG A 215 17.57 21.21 8.34
CA ARG A 215 18.41 20.78 9.47
C ARG A 215 17.74 19.67 10.29
N GLY A 216 16.57 19.19 9.87
CA GLY A 216 15.81 18.12 10.54
C GLY A 216 14.96 18.59 11.73
N GLY A 217 14.81 19.90 11.96
CA GLY A 217 13.90 20.42 12.98
C GLY A 217 12.45 20.26 12.56
N LEU A 218 11.57 19.88 13.50
CA LEU A 218 10.13 19.74 13.26
C LEU A 218 9.38 21.02 13.67
N PHE A 219 8.47 21.46 12.81
CA PHE A 219 7.66 22.67 13.01
C PHE A 219 6.20 22.39 12.67
N ARG A 220 5.30 23.09 13.36
CA ARG A 220 3.87 23.13 13.07
C ARG A 220 3.51 24.54 12.59
N MET A 221 2.84 24.62 11.44
CA MET A 221 2.47 25.86 10.75
C MET A 221 0.97 25.84 10.46
N GLY A 222 0.25 26.79 11.07
CA GLY A 222 -1.17 27.03 10.86
C GLY A 222 -1.44 28.47 10.46
N MET A 223 -2.72 28.83 10.43
CA MET A 223 -3.18 30.18 10.13
C MET A 223 -4.42 30.50 10.97
N CYS A 224 -4.47 31.69 11.57
CA CYS A 224 -5.61 32.16 12.34
C CYS A 224 -5.92 33.60 11.96
N GLY A 225 -7.07 33.84 11.34
CA GLY A 225 -7.46 35.18 10.88
C GLY A 225 -6.50 35.75 9.83
N GLY A 226 -5.95 34.90 8.97
CA GLY A 226 -4.98 35.26 7.94
C GLY A 226 -3.53 35.41 8.43
N GLU A 227 -3.29 35.41 9.74
CA GLU A 227 -1.95 35.53 10.32
C GLU A 227 -1.30 34.15 10.52
N PRO A 228 0.01 34.01 10.24
CA PRO A 228 0.73 32.75 10.40
C PRO A 228 0.92 32.39 11.88
N GLU A 229 0.59 31.15 12.24
CA GLU A 229 0.94 30.56 13.53
C GLU A 229 2.04 29.51 13.32
N VAL A 230 3.23 29.72 13.88
CA VAL A 230 4.36 28.79 13.75
C VAL A 230 4.89 28.40 15.13
N GLU A 231 5.11 27.11 15.33
CA GLU A 231 5.74 26.58 16.54
C GLU A 231 6.79 25.54 16.19
N ARG A 232 7.92 25.62 16.88
CA ARG A 232 8.96 24.59 16.82
C ARG A 232 8.64 23.50 17.81
N ILE A 233 8.64 22.26 17.36
CA ILE A 233 8.37 21.09 18.18
C ILE A 233 9.70 20.46 18.60
N ALA A 234 9.85 20.24 19.91
CA ALA A 234 11.04 19.60 20.47
C ALA A 234 11.03 18.09 20.16
N LEU A 235 11.94 17.66 19.29
CA LEU A 235 12.15 16.24 19.00
C LEU A 235 12.99 15.58 20.11
N PRO A 236 12.82 14.27 20.34
CA PRO A 236 13.74 13.50 21.17
C PRO A 236 15.18 13.60 20.62
N GLU A 237 16.16 13.49 21.52
CA GLU A 237 17.57 13.69 21.17
C GLU A 237 18.03 12.75 20.04
N GLY A 238 18.69 13.31 19.03
CA GLY A 238 19.24 12.54 17.90
C GLY A 238 18.20 11.89 16.99
N CYS A 239 16.93 12.31 17.06
CA CYS A 239 15.86 11.88 16.16
C CYS A 239 15.76 12.77 14.92
N VAL A 240 15.57 12.14 13.77
CA VAL A 240 15.26 12.79 12.49
C VAL A 240 13.96 12.18 11.98
N VAL A 241 12.97 13.02 11.72
CA VAL A 241 11.64 12.59 11.27
C VAL A 241 11.70 12.10 9.83
N ARG A 242 11.25 10.87 9.60
CA ARG A 242 11.08 10.27 8.27
C ARG A 242 9.63 10.35 7.80
N ASN A 243 8.68 10.06 8.70
CA ASN A 243 7.25 10.16 8.39
C ASN A 243 6.42 10.51 9.63
N LEU A 244 5.33 11.24 9.43
CA LEU A 244 4.27 11.43 10.42
C LEU A 244 2.97 10.83 9.88
N SER A 245 2.34 9.97 10.66
CA SER A 245 1.04 9.36 10.36
C SER A 245 0.05 9.80 11.43
N PHE A 246 -0.87 10.70 11.07
CA PHE A 246 -1.84 11.24 12.00
C PHE A 246 -2.93 10.22 12.34
N ALA A 247 -3.36 10.26 13.59
CA ALA A 247 -4.46 9.46 14.11
C ALA A 247 -5.61 10.40 14.48
N ASP A 248 -6.82 10.04 14.09
CA ASP A 248 -8.04 10.75 14.51
C ASP A 248 -8.45 10.28 15.92
N ARG A 249 -7.61 10.63 16.92
CA ARG A 249 -7.74 10.13 18.29
C ARG A 249 -7.58 11.25 19.33
N PRO A 250 -8.37 11.27 20.41
CA PRO A 250 -8.17 12.24 21.49
C PRO A 250 -6.89 11.97 22.30
N GLU A 251 -6.42 10.72 22.38
CA GLU A 251 -5.33 10.31 23.27
C GLU A 251 -3.92 10.62 22.71
N PHE A 252 -3.81 10.77 21.39
CA PHE A 252 -2.57 11.07 20.69
C PHE A 252 -2.83 11.62 19.30
N LEU A 253 -1.88 12.40 18.78
CA LEU A 253 -2.02 13.09 17.50
C LEU A 253 -1.47 12.28 16.33
N ALA A 254 -0.30 11.65 16.50
CA ALA A 254 0.38 10.99 15.40
C ALA A 254 1.32 9.86 15.85
N MET A 255 1.66 9.00 14.90
CA MET A 255 2.80 8.10 14.96
C MET A 255 3.95 8.70 14.14
N MET A 256 5.10 8.88 14.77
CA MET A 256 6.32 9.38 14.14
C MET A 256 7.28 8.22 13.86
N LEU A 257 7.65 8.06 12.59
CA LEU A 257 8.75 7.20 12.16
C LEU A 257 10.01 8.03 11.99
N THR A 258 11.12 7.57 12.55
CA THR A 258 12.44 8.19 12.38
C THR A 258 13.25 7.55 11.26
N GLU A 259 14.31 8.22 10.79
CA GLU A 259 15.26 7.65 9.82
C GLU A 259 16.00 6.40 10.32
N LYS A 260 16.07 6.23 11.64
CA LYS A 260 16.64 5.02 12.29
C LYS A 260 15.65 3.86 12.36
N GLY A 261 14.40 4.05 11.92
CA GLY A 261 13.36 3.03 11.98
C GLY A 261 12.59 2.98 13.30
N GLU A 262 12.94 3.83 14.27
CA GLU A 262 12.24 3.90 15.55
C GLU A 262 10.88 4.59 15.40
N VAL A 263 9.89 4.09 16.13
CA VAL A 263 8.51 4.60 16.14
C VAL A 263 8.21 5.27 17.47
N TYR A 264 7.65 6.47 17.42
CA TYR A 264 7.20 7.23 18.58
C TYR A 264 5.71 7.53 18.44
N ARG A 265 4.97 7.41 19.54
CA ARG A 265 3.65 8.02 19.67
C ARG A 265 3.84 9.49 20.06
N MET A 266 3.20 10.39 19.33
CA MET A 266 3.17 11.83 19.58
C MET A 266 1.84 12.20 20.23
N GLY A 267 1.89 12.69 21.48
CA GLY A 267 0.74 13.24 22.18
C GLY A 267 0.21 14.51 21.51
N ARG A 268 -1.01 14.91 21.87
CA ARG A 268 -1.59 16.19 21.39
C ARG A 268 -0.87 17.43 21.95
N ASP A 269 -0.12 17.25 23.02
CA ASP A 269 0.82 18.22 23.61
C ASP A 269 2.22 18.14 22.99
N TYR A 270 2.39 17.38 21.91
CA TYR A 270 3.65 17.14 21.22
C TYR A 270 4.72 16.42 22.05
N THR A 271 4.32 15.73 23.12
CA THR A 271 5.22 14.82 23.84
C THR A 271 5.43 13.53 23.05
N PHE A 272 6.65 12.99 23.09
CA PHE A 272 7.00 11.78 22.34
C PHE A 272 7.26 10.61 23.28
N ARG A 273 6.63 9.47 23.00
CA ARG A 273 6.89 8.20 23.69
C ARG A 273 7.33 7.16 22.68
N ARG A 274 8.54 6.64 22.85
CA ARG A 274 9.05 5.53 22.03
C ARG A 274 8.21 4.28 22.24
N LEU A 275 7.85 3.61 21.15
CA LEU A 275 7.15 2.33 21.19
C LEU A 275 8.16 1.18 21.12
N PRO A 276 7.92 0.05 21.82
CA PRO A 276 8.79 -1.12 21.80
C PRO A 276 8.57 -1.95 20.52
N LEU A 277 8.61 -1.30 19.35
CA LEU A 277 8.33 -1.90 18.06
C LEU A 277 9.61 -2.07 17.24
N PRO A 278 9.68 -3.07 16.35
CA PRO A 278 10.78 -3.20 15.40
C PRO A 278 10.76 -2.07 14.35
N ASP A 279 11.80 -2.04 13.51
CA ASP A 279 11.92 -1.10 12.40
C ASP A 279 10.72 -1.19 11.44
N THR A 280 10.11 -0.04 11.13
CA THR A 280 8.95 0.07 10.23
C THR A 280 9.27 0.79 8.91
N ARG A 281 10.55 0.95 8.55
CA ARG A 281 10.95 1.49 7.25
C ARG A 281 10.55 0.55 6.12
N ALA A 282 10.24 1.14 4.97
CA ALA A 282 9.74 0.46 3.77
C ALA A 282 8.48 -0.42 3.95
N MET A 283 7.73 -0.25 5.04
CA MET A 283 6.51 -1.01 5.29
C MET A 283 5.40 -0.13 5.84
N ARG A 284 4.15 -0.56 5.63
CA ARG A 284 2.97 0.00 6.26
C ARG A 284 2.50 -0.96 7.35
N VAL A 285 2.41 -0.47 8.57
CA VAL A 285 1.94 -1.20 9.76
C VAL A 285 0.53 -0.75 10.10
N ALA A 286 -0.33 -1.70 10.45
CA ALA A 286 -1.65 -1.41 11.01
C ALA A 286 -1.60 -1.58 12.53
N MET A 287 -1.95 -0.54 13.27
CA MET A 287 -2.25 -0.63 14.70
C MET A 287 -3.76 -0.70 14.87
N HIS A 288 -4.24 -1.71 15.57
CA HIS A 288 -5.60 -1.80 16.07
C HIS A 288 -5.58 -1.47 17.56
N GLY A 289 -6.20 -0.37 17.93
CA GLY A 289 -6.51 -0.07 19.33
C GLY A 289 -7.73 -0.88 19.75
N MET A 290 -7.68 -1.44 20.96
CA MET A 290 -8.81 -2.12 21.59
C MET A 290 -8.86 -1.75 23.07
N LEU A 291 -9.96 -2.11 23.73
CA LEU A 291 -10.22 -1.72 25.11
C LEU A 291 -9.12 -2.16 26.10
N LEU A 292 -8.51 -3.33 25.88
CA LEU A 292 -7.55 -3.93 26.82
C LEU A 292 -6.10 -3.95 26.31
N PHE A 293 -5.89 -3.82 25.01
CA PHE A 293 -4.57 -3.95 24.39
C PHE A 293 -4.52 -3.22 23.05
N ASN A 294 -3.31 -3.04 22.53
CA ASN A 294 -3.08 -2.61 21.16
C ASN A 294 -2.42 -3.73 20.37
N LYS A 295 -2.88 -3.97 19.14
CA LYS A 295 -2.32 -4.98 18.25
C LYS A 295 -1.68 -4.31 17.03
N PHE A 296 -0.44 -4.66 16.73
CA PHE A 296 0.31 -4.15 15.59
C PHE A 296 0.55 -5.27 14.59
N VAL A 297 0.14 -5.06 13.34
CA VAL A 297 0.23 -6.06 12.27
C VAL A 297 1.29 -5.63 11.25
N TYR A 298 2.34 -6.44 11.15
CA TYR A 298 3.43 -6.30 10.20
C TYR A 298 3.22 -7.32 9.09
N ALA A 299 2.79 -6.85 7.93
CA ALA A 299 2.59 -7.69 6.76
C ALA A 299 3.85 -7.68 5.89
N TYR A 300 4.66 -8.72 6.00
CA TYR A 300 5.77 -8.98 5.08
C TYR A 300 5.28 -9.80 3.87
N HIS A 301 6.15 -9.95 2.87
CA HIS A 301 5.82 -10.70 1.65
C HIS A 301 5.57 -12.19 1.93
N ASP A 302 6.34 -12.78 2.85
CA ASP A 302 6.40 -14.20 3.14
C ASP A 302 5.91 -14.58 4.55
N HIS A 303 5.62 -13.59 5.40
CA HIS A 303 5.08 -13.83 6.74
C HIS A 303 4.33 -12.61 7.26
N THR A 304 3.51 -12.82 8.28
CA THR A 304 2.88 -11.76 9.05
C THR A 304 3.35 -11.88 10.48
N THR A 305 3.80 -10.77 11.08
CA THR A 305 4.11 -10.71 12.50
C THR A 305 3.12 -9.79 13.20
N CYS A 306 2.50 -10.26 14.27
CA CYS A 306 1.66 -9.47 15.15
C CYS A 306 2.39 -9.22 16.47
N TYR A 307 2.42 -7.96 16.90
CA TYR A 307 2.86 -7.57 18.24
C TYR A 307 1.67 -7.09 19.04
N VAL A 308 1.61 -7.44 20.32
CA VAL A 308 0.54 -7.02 21.23
C VAL A 308 1.18 -6.28 22.38
N THR A 309 0.60 -5.14 22.73
CA THR A 309 1.00 -4.35 23.89
C THR A 309 -0.19 -4.09 24.79
N ASP A 310 0.04 -3.75 26.04
CA ASP A 310 -1.02 -3.16 26.88
C ASP A 310 -1.45 -1.78 26.32
N VAL A 311 -2.46 -1.18 26.97
CA VAL A 311 -2.94 0.17 26.65
C VAL A 311 -1.87 1.26 26.85
N ASP A 312 -0.86 0.97 27.67
CA ASP A 312 0.31 1.81 27.93
C ASP A 312 1.49 1.49 26.99
N TYR A 313 1.28 0.70 25.93
CA TYR A 313 2.31 0.32 24.97
C TYR A 313 3.50 -0.46 25.55
N ARG A 314 3.33 -1.19 26.66
CA ARG A 314 4.30 -2.19 27.13
C ARG A 314 4.08 -3.49 26.38
N MET A 315 5.15 -4.11 25.89
CA MET A 315 5.08 -5.37 25.14
C MET A 315 4.45 -6.48 26.00
N ILE A 316 3.41 -7.13 25.47
CA ILE A 316 2.79 -8.31 26.07
C ILE A 316 3.35 -9.55 25.38
N ASP A 317 3.17 -9.67 24.06
CA ASP A 317 3.58 -10.84 23.30
C ASP A 317 3.69 -10.55 21.79
N SER A 318 4.21 -11.52 21.03
CA SER A 318 4.28 -11.47 19.57
C SER A 318 4.10 -12.83 18.92
N CYS A 319 3.48 -12.85 17.74
CA CYS A 319 3.28 -14.07 16.96
C CYS A 319 3.66 -13.84 15.51
N THR A 320 4.48 -14.74 14.96
CA THR A 320 4.85 -14.74 13.54
C THR A 320 4.27 -15.96 12.85
N VAL A 321 3.57 -15.72 11.75
CA VAL A 321 2.97 -16.76 10.93
C VAL A 321 3.46 -16.61 9.49
N GLY A 322 4.09 -17.66 8.97
CA GLY A 322 4.52 -17.70 7.57
C GLY A 322 3.33 -17.73 6.61
N ASN A 323 3.43 -17.00 5.51
CA ASN A 323 2.47 -16.95 4.41
C ASN A 323 3.07 -17.66 3.20
N ARG A 324 2.33 -18.59 2.60
CA ARG A 324 2.76 -19.18 1.33
C ARG A 324 2.69 -18.14 0.22
N THR A 325 3.83 -17.79 -0.35
CA THR A 325 3.88 -16.78 -1.42
C THR A 325 3.48 -17.38 -2.77
N TYR A 326 3.09 -16.52 -3.72
CA TYR A 326 2.77 -16.97 -5.08
C TYR A 326 3.97 -17.66 -5.74
N GLU A 327 5.18 -17.18 -5.48
CA GLU A 327 6.44 -17.72 -6.02
C GLU A 327 6.69 -19.19 -5.62
N GLN A 328 6.12 -19.63 -4.50
CA GLN A 328 6.23 -21.00 -4.00
C GLN A 328 5.19 -21.96 -4.62
N THR A 329 4.41 -21.50 -5.59
CA THR A 329 3.35 -22.31 -6.22
C THR A 329 3.83 -22.96 -7.52
N ALA A 330 3.26 -24.12 -7.87
CA ALA A 330 3.47 -24.74 -9.18
C ALA A 330 2.97 -23.82 -10.32
N LYS A 331 1.91 -23.05 -10.05
CA LYS A 331 1.36 -22.04 -10.96
C LYS A 331 2.39 -20.95 -11.29
N TYR A 332 3.13 -20.44 -10.31
CA TYR A 332 4.24 -19.52 -10.58
C TYR A 332 5.29 -20.16 -11.47
N LYS A 333 5.74 -21.39 -11.16
CA LYS A 333 6.71 -22.11 -12.00
C LYS A 333 6.23 -22.24 -13.45
N ALA A 334 4.96 -22.58 -13.67
CA ALA A 334 4.37 -22.62 -15.00
C ALA A 334 4.31 -21.23 -15.67
N GLN A 335 3.99 -20.16 -14.92
CA GLN A 335 4.07 -18.78 -15.42
C GLN A 335 5.48 -18.46 -15.94
N GLN A 336 6.53 -18.84 -15.19
CA GLN A 336 7.94 -18.61 -15.56
C GLN A 336 8.36 -19.37 -16.83
N VAL A 337 7.70 -20.50 -17.14
CA VAL A 337 7.94 -21.28 -18.36
C VAL A 337 7.20 -20.71 -19.57
N VAL A 338 5.94 -20.28 -19.38
CA VAL A 338 5.09 -19.85 -20.51
C VAL A 338 5.38 -18.42 -20.95
N PHE A 339 5.63 -17.53 -19.99
CA PHE A 339 5.83 -16.12 -20.24
C PHE A 339 7.32 -15.78 -20.15
N PRO A 340 7.93 -15.11 -21.14
CA PRO A 340 9.36 -14.79 -21.12
C PRO A 340 9.71 -13.66 -20.14
N PHE A 341 8.79 -12.71 -19.95
CA PHE A 341 8.92 -11.61 -19.00
C PHE A 341 7.53 -11.09 -18.59
N THR A 342 7.43 -10.31 -17.52
CA THR A 342 6.21 -9.60 -17.16
C THR A 342 6.44 -8.10 -17.07
N VAL A 343 5.46 -7.33 -17.53
CA VAL A 343 5.47 -5.88 -17.45
C VAL A 343 4.43 -5.44 -16.43
N ARG A 344 4.85 -4.69 -15.42
CA ARG A 344 3.94 -4.15 -14.41
C ARG A 344 4.07 -2.64 -14.35
N LEU A 345 2.93 -1.96 -14.35
CA LEU A 345 2.86 -0.56 -13.99
C LEU A 345 2.58 -0.46 -12.50
N THR A 346 3.47 0.17 -11.74
CA THR A 346 3.25 0.43 -10.32
C THR A 346 3.09 1.94 -10.07
N PRO A 347 2.19 2.36 -9.17
CA PRO A 347 1.99 3.78 -8.86
C PRO A 347 3.24 4.52 -8.35
N TRP A 348 4.23 3.78 -7.83
CA TRP A 348 5.42 4.29 -7.14
C TRP A 348 6.70 4.20 -7.98
N HIS A 349 6.87 3.16 -8.80
CA HIS A 349 8.09 2.93 -9.58
C HIS A 349 7.86 2.99 -11.10
N GLY A 350 6.65 3.31 -11.55
CA GLY A 350 6.30 3.34 -12.97
C GLY A 350 6.33 1.95 -13.61
N LEU A 351 6.82 1.88 -14.85
CA LEU A 351 6.92 0.66 -15.66
C LEU A 351 8.11 -0.20 -15.21
N ARG A 352 7.83 -1.41 -14.73
CA ARG A 352 8.83 -2.41 -14.32
C ARG A 352 8.77 -3.63 -15.22
N PHE A 353 9.93 -3.99 -15.76
CA PHE A 353 10.15 -5.22 -16.51
C PHE A 353 10.81 -6.25 -15.61
N THR A 354 10.25 -7.46 -15.55
CA THR A 354 10.86 -8.59 -14.84
C THR A 354 10.95 -9.78 -15.78
N TRP A 355 12.16 -10.21 -16.10
CA TRP A 355 12.39 -11.45 -16.85
C TRP A 355 11.96 -12.66 -16.03
N SER A 356 11.57 -13.71 -16.73
CA SER A 356 11.22 -14.95 -16.07
C SER A 356 12.45 -15.71 -15.58
N ASP A 357 12.29 -16.42 -14.47
CA ASP A 357 13.35 -17.17 -13.83
C ASP A 357 13.73 -18.40 -14.68
N GLY A 358 15.02 -18.55 -14.95
CA GLY A 358 15.58 -19.68 -15.71
C GLY A 358 15.42 -19.58 -17.23
N PHE A 359 15.63 -20.69 -17.93
CA PHE A 359 15.75 -20.74 -19.40
C PHE A 359 14.68 -21.59 -20.10
N LEU A 360 13.73 -22.16 -19.36
CA LEU A 360 12.69 -23.03 -19.95
C LEU A 360 11.74 -22.28 -20.89
N TRP A 361 11.53 -20.98 -20.69
CA TRP A 361 10.75 -20.15 -21.61
C TRP A 361 11.38 -20.01 -22.99
N LEU A 362 12.71 -20.17 -23.12
CA LEU A 362 13.38 -20.19 -24.42
C LEU A 362 12.95 -21.41 -25.22
N LEU A 363 12.82 -22.58 -24.58
CA LEU A 363 12.34 -23.79 -25.25
C LEU A 363 10.91 -23.61 -25.76
N VAL A 364 10.04 -23.00 -24.95
CA VAL A 364 8.67 -22.64 -25.38
C VAL A 364 8.71 -21.67 -26.56
N SER A 365 9.58 -20.67 -26.52
CA SER A 365 9.71 -19.68 -27.60
C SER A 365 10.23 -20.29 -28.90
N VAL A 366 11.18 -21.23 -28.83
CA VAL A 366 11.66 -22.00 -29.98
C VAL A 366 10.54 -22.86 -30.57
N CYS A 367 9.79 -23.58 -29.72
CA CYS A 367 8.63 -24.37 -30.16
C CYS A 367 7.58 -23.49 -30.86
N LEU A 368 7.21 -22.35 -30.27
CA LEU A 368 6.26 -21.40 -30.87
C LEU A 368 6.77 -20.81 -32.18
N THR A 369 8.07 -20.55 -32.29
CA THR A 369 8.71 -20.09 -33.54
C THR A 369 8.61 -21.16 -34.62
N GLY A 370 8.87 -22.43 -34.29
CA GLY A 370 8.70 -23.56 -35.20
C GLY A 370 7.25 -23.74 -35.67
N ILE A 371 6.28 -23.60 -34.76
CA ILE A 371 4.85 -23.62 -35.09
C ILE A 371 4.49 -22.46 -36.02
N MET A 372 4.97 -21.24 -35.73
CA MET A 372 4.74 -20.07 -36.58
C MET A 372 5.33 -20.27 -37.99
N ALA A 373 6.56 -20.81 -38.09
CA ALA A 373 7.17 -21.13 -39.37
C ALA A 373 6.35 -22.16 -40.17
N ALA A 374 5.79 -23.17 -39.50
CA ALA A 374 4.90 -24.15 -40.13
C ALA A 374 3.59 -23.51 -40.63
N ILE A 375 2.97 -22.61 -39.84
CA ILE A 375 1.77 -21.86 -40.25
C ILE A 375 2.06 -21.01 -41.49
N LYS A 376 3.18 -20.27 -41.48
CA LYS A 376 3.62 -19.42 -42.59
C LYS A 376 3.89 -20.23 -43.86
N ARG A 377 4.57 -21.38 -43.72
CA ARG A 377 4.81 -22.31 -44.84
C ARG A 377 3.50 -22.88 -45.40
N ARG A 378 2.52 -23.23 -44.55
CA ARG A 378 1.17 -23.65 -45.00
C ARG A 378 0.42 -22.55 -45.74
N ARG A 379 0.63 -21.29 -45.39
CA ARG A 379 0.10 -20.11 -46.10
C ARG A 379 0.85 -19.76 -47.38
N ARG A 380 1.83 -20.58 -47.79
CA ARG A 380 2.71 -20.36 -48.96
C ARG A 380 3.54 -19.07 -48.86
N GLU A 381 3.79 -18.57 -47.65
CA GLU A 381 4.72 -17.46 -47.42
C GLU A 381 6.17 -17.99 -47.45
N SER A 382 7.06 -17.31 -48.18
CA SER A 382 8.48 -17.70 -48.24
C SER A 382 9.18 -17.40 -46.91
N LEU A 383 9.86 -18.38 -46.33
CA LEU A 383 10.66 -18.20 -45.11
C LEU A 383 11.93 -17.36 -45.34
N HIS A 384 12.29 -17.12 -46.60
CA HIS A 384 13.39 -16.22 -46.97
C HIS A 384 12.94 -14.76 -47.13
N ASP A 385 11.64 -14.46 -47.00
CA ASP A 385 11.15 -13.07 -46.97
C ASP A 385 11.63 -12.37 -45.68
N PRO A 386 12.33 -11.23 -45.78
CA PRO A 386 12.76 -10.45 -44.62
C PRO A 386 11.64 -10.16 -43.61
N PHE A 387 10.39 -9.95 -44.05
CA PHE A 387 9.27 -9.65 -43.15
C PHE A 387 8.73 -10.88 -42.42
N VAL A 388 8.86 -12.06 -43.02
CA VAL A 388 8.55 -13.33 -42.36
C VAL A 388 9.66 -13.67 -41.37
N LEU A 389 10.92 -13.39 -41.71
CA LEU A 389 12.05 -13.53 -40.79
C LEU A 389 11.87 -12.63 -39.54
N VAL A 390 11.44 -11.37 -39.73
CA VAL A 390 11.13 -10.46 -38.62
C VAL A 390 10.03 -11.00 -37.73
N ASP A 391 8.95 -11.57 -38.29
CA ASP A 391 7.90 -12.22 -37.49
C ASP A 391 8.48 -13.35 -36.63
N LEU A 392 9.30 -14.23 -37.22
CA LEU A 392 9.92 -15.34 -36.50
C LEU A 392 10.86 -14.86 -35.39
N VAL A 393 11.65 -13.80 -35.63
CA VAL A 393 12.51 -13.19 -34.62
C VAL A 393 11.67 -12.60 -33.48
N ILE A 394 10.55 -11.94 -33.79
CA ILE A 394 9.64 -11.42 -32.77
C ILE A 394 9.08 -12.55 -31.91
N VAL A 395 8.66 -13.68 -32.51
CA VAL A 395 8.19 -14.85 -31.73
C VAL A 395 9.31 -15.45 -30.89
N ALA A 396 10.53 -15.54 -31.42
CA ALA A 396 11.66 -16.10 -30.69
C ALA A 396 12.05 -15.25 -29.47
N LEU A 397 12.01 -13.91 -29.59
CA LEU A 397 12.39 -12.99 -28.52
C LEU A 397 11.27 -12.75 -27.50
N PHE A 398 10.02 -12.63 -27.98
CA PHE A 398 8.87 -12.27 -27.15
C PHE A 398 7.97 -13.47 -26.81
N GLY A 399 8.37 -14.69 -27.20
CA GLY A 399 7.67 -15.94 -26.89
C GLY A 399 6.19 -15.89 -27.27
N ILE A 400 5.34 -16.26 -26.31
CA ILE A 400 3.88 -16.27 -26.49
C ILE A 400 3.31 -14.89 -26.85
N TYR A 401 3.93 -13.80 -26.40
CA TYR A 401 3.46 -12.44 -26.73
C TYR A 401 3.68 -12.11 -28.21
N GLY A 402 4.88 -12.43 -28.72
CA GLY A 402 5.21 -12.28 -30.13
C GLY A 402 4.34 -13.19 -30.99
N PHE A 403 4.14 -14.44 -30.56
CA PHE A 403 3.29 -15.42 -31.27
C PHE A 403 1.86 -14.91 -31.45
N LEU A 404 1.24 -14.40 -30.37
CA LEU A 404 -0.11 -13.83 -30.43
C LEU A 404 -0.15 -12.52 -31.24
N GLY A 405 0.84 -11.65 -31.09
CA GLY A 405 0.92 -10.41 -31.87
C GLY A 405 0.96 -10.66 -33.38
N VAL A 406 1.79 -11.62 -33.83
CA VAL A 406 1.89 -12.02 -35.25
C VAL A 406 0.62 -12.73 -35.74
N LEU A 407 -0.04 -13.52 -34.89
CA LEU A 407 -1.30 -14.20 -35.25
C LEU A 407 -2.47 -13.24 -35.43
N VAL A 408 -2.64 -12.29 -34.51
CA VAL A 408 -3.72 -11.29 -34.54
C VAL A 408 -3.53 -10.30 -35.67
N MET A 409 -2.28 -9.98 -36.01
CA MET A 409 -1.92 -9.10 -37.11
C MET A 409 -1.20 -9.89 -38.22
N PRO A 410 -1.92 -10.77 -38.95
CA PRO A 410 -1.31 -11.58 -39.98
C PRO A 410 -0.65 -10.70 -41.05
N GLY A 411 0.41 -11.22 -41.64
CA GLY A 411 1.09 -10.54 -42.74
C GLY A 411 0.12 -10.20 -43.86
N LEU A 412 -0.02 -8.90 -44.16
CA LEU A 412 -0.73 -8.42 -45.34
C LEU A 412 0.12 -8.72 -46.59
N GLY A 413 0.11 -9.97 -47.02
CA GLY A 413 0.97 -10.46 -48.09
C GLY A 413 0.39 -11.62 -48.89
N ASN A 414 -0.78 -11.44 -49.52
CA ASN A 414 -0.97 -11.57 -50.98
C ASN A 414 -2.41 -11.11 -51.35
N PRO A 415 -2.63 -10.10 -52.20
CA PRO A 415 -3.96 -9.80 -52.73
C PRO A 415 -4.49 -10.88 -53.70
N ASN A 416 -3.74 -11.95 -53.94
CA ASN A 416 -4.10 -13.05 -54.84
C ASN A 416 -4.64 -14.30 -54.11
N VAL A 417 -5.33 -14.13 -52.99
CA VAL A 417 -6.15 -15.20 -52.40
C VAL A 417 -7.61 -14.74 -52.45
N ASN A 418 -8.21 -14.93 -53.62
CA ASN A 418 -9.61 -15.34 -53.74
C ASN A 418 -9.64 -16.87 -53.77
#